data_AF-A0A1Q4DG01-F1
#
_entry.id   AF-A0A1Q4DG01-F1
#
_cell.length_a   1.000
_cell.length_b   1.000
_cell.length_c   1.000
_cell.angle_alpha   90.00
_cell.angle_beta   90.00
_cell.angle_gamma   90.00
#
_symmetry.space_group_name_H-M   'P 1'
#
loop_
_entity.id
_entity.type
_entity.pdbx_description
1 polymer ?
#
loop_
_entity_poly.entity_id
_entity_poly.type
_entity_poly.pdbx_seq_one_letter_code
_entity_poly.pdbx_strand_id
1 'polypeptide(L)'
;MSIDGDLTERSNALYSAIVATVAASRPVALTVREIAIRLGHDVDVTAHCIALHRYLRRPPTTLRPAEVEVALFAPLPPGFAIPAADEQVDETSLGL
;
A
#
# COMPACT_ATOMS: atom_id res chain seq x y z
N MET A 1 14.06 -22.73 -0.16
CA MET A 1 14.11 -21.26 -0.33
C MET A 1 12.65 -20.82 -0.39
N SER A 2 12.13 -20.23 0.68
CA SER A 2 10.70 -19.89 0.77
C SER A 2 10.44 -18.66 -0.10
N ILE A 3 9.65 -18.84 -1.15
CA ILE A 3 9.31 -17.79 -2.12
C ILE A 3 8.55 -16.64 -1.43
N ASP A 4 7.86 -16.93 -0.32
CA ASP A 4 7.05 -15.98 0.45
C ASP A 4 7.87 -14.92 1.22
N GLY A 5 9.11 -15.24 1.61
CA GLY A 5 9.98 -14.31 2.34
C GLY A 5 10.47 -13.16 1.46
N ASP A 6 10.88 -13.50 0.22
CA ASP A 6 11.40 -12.54 -0.76
C ASP A 6 10.32 -11.56 -1.26
N LEU A 7 9.06 -12.01 -1.40
CA LEU A 7 7.95 -11.14 -1.78
C LEU A 7 7.57 -10.14 -0.68
N THR A 8 7.57 -10.58 0.58
CA THR A 8 7.28 -9.72 1.72
C THR A 8 8.35 -8.63 1.90
N GLU A 9 9.63 -9.02 1.78
CA GLU A 9 10.76 -8.09 1.85
C GLU A 9 10.71 -7.04 0.73
N ARG A 10 10.42 -7.45 -0.51
CA ARG A 10 10.27 -6.52 -1.64
C ARG A 10 9.09 -5.56 -1.47
N SER A 11 7.95 -6.05 -0.96
CA SER A 11 6.78 -5.21 -0.67
C SER A 11 7.09 -4.14 0.38
N ASN A 12 7.78 -4.53 1.46
CA ASN A 12 8.20 -3.61 2.52
C ASN A 12 9.24 -2.59 2.03
N ALA A 13 10.18 -3.01 1.19
CA ALA A 13 11.19 -2.13 0.61
C ALA A 13 10.55 -1.07 -0.31
N LEU A 14 9.62 -1.49 -1.19
CA LEU A 14 8.86 -0.58 -2.04
C LEU A 14 8.06 0.42 -1.20
N TYR A 15 7.33 -0.05 -0.18
CA TYR A 15 6.58 0.85 0.68
C TYR A 15 7.46 1.85 1.43
N SER A 16 8.63 1.43 1.89
CA SER A 16 9.60 2.32 2.53
C SER A 16 10.08 3.42 1.56
N ALA A 17 10.29 3.07 0.29
CA ALA A 17 10.66 4.03 -0.75
C ALA A 17 9.52 5.01 -1.06
N ILE A 18 8.26 4.54 -1.07
CA ILE A 18 7.06 5.39 -1.20
C ILE A 18 7.00 6.40 -0.06
N VAL A 19 7.13 5.95 1.19
CA VAL A 19 7.15 6.80 2.39
C VAL A 19 8.24 7.86 2.29
N ALA A 20 9.48 7.46 1.96
CA ALA A 20 10.59 8.40 1.81
C ALA A 20 10.34 9.44 0.71
N THR A 21 9.74 9.02 -0.42
CA THR A 21 9.42 9.90 -1.56
C THR A 21 8.37 10.95 -1.19
N VAL A 22 7.32 10.53 -0.47
CA VAL A 22 6.26 11.43 0.01
C VAL A 22 6.83 12.40 1.05
N ALA A 23 7.61 11.91 2.02
CA ALA A 23 8.24 12.74 3.03
C ALA A 23 9.21 13.79 2.44
N ALA A 24 9.96 13.43 1.40
CA ALA A 24 10.87 14.35 0.70
C ALA A 24 10.15 15.43 -0.12
N SER A 25 8.85 15.28 -0.37
CA SER A 25 8.08 16.18 -1.23
C SER A 25 7.24 17.20 -0.48
N ARG A 26 7.30 17.21 0.86
CA ARG A 26 6.58 18.19 1.68
C ARG A 26 6.95 19.62 1.28
N PRO A 27 5.98 20.56 1.24
CA PRO A 27 4.58 20.40 1.65
C PRO A 27 3.64 19.93 0.52
N VAL A 28 4.16 19.46 -0.61
CA VAL A 28 3.36 19.12 -1.80
C VAL A 28 2.94 17.66 -1.74
N ALA A 29 1.63 17.41 -1.75
CA ALA A 29 1.09 16.06 -1.93
C ALA A 29 1.37 15.56 -3.35
N LEU A 30 1.69 14.27 -3.47
CA LEU A 30 1.97 13.64 -4.77
C LEU A 30 0.82 12.73 -5.16
N THR A 31 0.53 12.66 -6.45
CA THR A 31 -0.33 11.59 -6.97
C THR A 31 0.37 10.24 -6.93
N VAL A 32 -0.40 9.14 -6.87
CA VAL A 32 0.16 7.77 -7.00
C VAL A 32 1.03 7.64 -8.25
N ARG A 33 0.60 8.23 -9.37
CA ARG A 33 1.36 8.26 -10.62
C ARG A 33 2.71 8.95 -10.48
N GLU A 34 2.78 10.10 -9.83
CA GLU A 34 4.04 10.82 -9.62
C GLU A 34 5.00 10.03 -8.74
N ILE A 35 4.49 9.37 -7.70
CA ILE A 35 5.28 8.47 -6.85
C ILE A 35 5.85 7.32 -7.68
N ALA A 36 5.00 6.64 -8.46
CA ALA A 36 5.40 5.51 -9.30
C ALA A 36 6.49 5.91 -10.31
N ILE A 37 6.32 7.05 -10.99
CA ILE A 37 7.30 7.60 -11.94
C ILE A 37 8.65 7.85 -11.26
N ARG A 38 8.66 8.47 -10.07
CA ARG A 38 9.89 8.78 -9.34
C ARG A 38 10.63 7.53 -8.87
N LEU A 39 9.90 6.49 -8.52
CA LEU A 39 10.48 5.23 -8.07
C LEU A 39 10.80 4.26 -9.23
N GLY A 40 10.40 4.59 -10.46
CA GLY A 40 10.58 3.70 -11.62
C GLY A 40 9.73 2.43 -11.55
N HIS A 41 8.57 2.51 -10.88
CA HIS A 41 7.64 1.39 -10.75
C HIS A 41 6.37 1.61 -11.55
N ASP A 42 5.66 0.51 -11.78
CA ASP A 42 4.32 0.55 -12.35
C ASP A 42 3.32 1.24 -11.40
N VAL A 43 2.37 1.98 -11.98
CA VAL A 43 1.38 2.76 -11.22
C VAL A 43 0.45 1.84 -10.45
N ASP A 44 0.01 0.73 -11.05
CA ASP A 44 -0.88 -0.21 -10.40
C ASP A 44 -0.15 -0.92 -9.26
N VAL A 45 1.10 -1.35 -9.47
CA VAL A 45 1.93 -1.96 -8.41
C VAL A 45 2.08 -1.01 -7.22
N THR A 46 2.33 0.27 -7.50
CA THR A 46 2.46 1.31 -6.48
C THR A 46 1.14 1.51 -5.72
N ALA A 47 0.01 1.61 -6.44
CA ALA A 47 -1.33 1.75 -5.87
C ALA A 47 -1.69 0.58 -4.94
N HIS A 48 -1.44 -0.65 -5.39
CA HIS A 48 -1.70 -1.86 -4.62
C HIS A 48 -0.81 -1.94 -3.38
N CYS A 49 0.46 -1.55 -3.47
CA CYS A 49 1.37 -1.51 -2.33
C CYS A 49 0.91 -0.52 -1.25
N ILE A 50 0.45 0.67 -1.66
CA ILE A 50 -0.15 1.67 -0.76
C ILE A 50 -1.40 1.12 -0.10
N ALA A 51 -2.32 0.55 -0.89
CA ALA A 51 -3.57 -0.03 -0.39
C ALA A 51 -3.33 -1.13 0.65
N LEU A 52 -2.40 -2.04 0.36
CA LEU A 52 -2.01 -3.11 1.26
C LEU A 52 -1.50 -2.57 2.59
N HIS A 53 -0.58 -1.62 2.59
CA HIS A 53 -0.01 -1.09 3.83
C HIS A 53 -0.99 -0.19 4.60
N ARG A 54 -1.87 0.56 3.91
CA ARG A 54 -3.01 1.25 4.54
C ARG A 54 -3.91 0.25 5.28
N TYR A 55 -4.19 -0.90 4.66
CA TYR A 55 -5.00 -1.96 5.26
C TYR A 55 -4.30 -2.61 6.46
N LEU A 56 -3.03 -2.99 6.33
CA LEU A 56 -2.25 -3.62 7.40
C LEU A 56 -2.04 -2.71 8.62
N ARG A 57 -2.00 -1.38 8.42
CA ARG A 57 -1.86 -0.38 9.49
C ARG A 57 -3.17 -0.04 10.20
N ARG A 58 -4.34 -0.40 9.65
CA ARG A 58 -5.60 -0.16 10.36
C ARG A 58 -5.62 -0.99 11.65
N PRO A 59 -6.09 -0.42 12.77
CA PRO A 59 -6.26 -1.19 14.00
C PRO A 59 -7.15 -2.41 13.69
N PRO A 60 -6.87 -3.59 14.27
CA PRO A 60 -7.64 -4.80 14.05
C PRO A 60 -9.04 -4.61 14.65
N THR A 61 -9.88 -3.89 13.94
CA THR A 61 -11.28 -3.75 14.23
C THR A 61 -11.95 -4.85 13.42
N THR A 62 -12.45 -5.86 14.13
CA THR A 62 -13.52 -6.78 13.71
C THR A 62 -13.23 -7.92 12.71
N LEU A 63 -12.00 -8.42 12.57
CA LEU A 63 -11.80 -9.72 11.88
C LEU A 63 -11.53 -10.82 12.90
N ARG A 64 -12.48 -11.73 13.06
CA ARG A 64 -12.27 -12.93 13.88
C ARG A 64 -11.34 -13.87 13.11
N PRO A 65 -10.45 -14.63 13.78
CA PRO A 65 -9.52 -15.56 13.12
C PRO A 65 -10.18 -16.58 12.17
N ALA A 66 -11.48 -16.82 12.32
CA ALA A 66 -12.27 -17.75 11.49
C ALA A 66 -12.58 -17.24 10.07
N GLU A 67 -12.32 -15.97 9.75
CA GLU A 67 -12.62 -15.37 8.43
C GLU A 67 -11.43 -15.36 7.47
N VAL A 68 -10.29 -15.91 7.88
CA VAL A 68 -9.02 -15.87 7.13
C VAL A 68 -8.94 -16.97 6.04
N GLU A 69 -9.86 -17.94 6.05
CA GLU A 69 -9.80 -19.15 5.22
C GLU A 69 -10.60 -19.07 3.89
N VAL A 70 -10.62 -17.94 3.18
CA VAL A 70 -11.19 -17.89 1.80
C VAL A 70 -10.41 -16.94 0.88
N ALA A 71 -9.07 -16.98 0.90
CA ALA A 71 -8.25 -16.06 0.11
C ALA A 71 -7.96 -16.59 -1.31
N LEU A 72 -8.97 -16.60 -2.18
CA LEU A 72 -8.83 -16.59 -3.65
C LEU A 72 -10.09 -16.05 -4.34
N PHE A 73 -11.24 -16.03 -3.64
CA PHE A 73 -12.52 -15.45 -4.12
C PHE A 73 -13.24 -14.57 -3.08
N ALA A 74 -12.61 -14.27 -1.94
CA ALA A 74 -13.21 -13.39 -0.93
C ALA A 74 -13.42 -11.97 -1.49
N PRO A 75 -14.55 -11.32 -1.17
CA PRO A 75 -14.69 -9.89 -1.43
C PRO A 75 -13.55 -9.15 -0.72
N LEU A 76 -13.05 -8.08 -1.36
CA LEU A 76 -12.02 -7.22 -0.76
C LEU A 76 -12.41 -6.90 0.69
N PRO A 77 -11.47 -6.96 1.65
CA PRO A 77 -11.78 -6.69 3.05
C PRO A 77 -12.52 -5.37 3.21
N PRO A 78 -13.42 -5.23 4.20
CA PRO A 78 -14.15 -3.99 4.41
C PRO A 78 -13.21 -2.78 4.48
N GLY A 79 -13.42 -1.84 3.56
CA GLY A 79 -12.62 -0.61 3.47
C GLY A 79 -11.22 -0.78 2.87
N PHE A 80 -10.88 -1.93 2.29
CA PHE A 80 -9.74 -2.04 1.39
C PHE A 80 -10.06 -1.28 0.10
N ALA A 81 -9.30 -0.23 -0.19
CA ALA A 81 -9.47 0.60 -1.37
C ALA A 81 -8.12 0.82 -2.04
N ILE A 82 -8.07 0.54 -3.34
CA ILE A 82 -6.90 0.83 -4.16
C ILE A 82 -7.02 2.29 -4.61
N PRO A 83 -6.03 3.15 -4.30
CA PRO A 83 -6.07 4.53 -4.70
C PRO A 83 -6.00 4.65 -6.23
N ALA A 84 -6.71 5.62 -6.80
CA ALA A 84 -6.61 5.92 -8.22
C ALA A 84 -5.24 6.49 -8.57
N ALA A 85 -4.84 6.41 -9.84
CA ALA A 85 -3.53 6.90 -10.31
C ALA A 85 -3.32 8.40 -10.03
N ASP A 86 -4.39 9.18 -10.04
CA ASP A 86 -4.44 10.62 -9.79
C ASP A 86 -4.84 10.98 -8.35
N GLU A 87 -5.10 9.98 -7.48
CA GLU A 87 -5.34 10.21 -6.06
C GLU A 87 -4.09 10.78 -5.40
N GLN A 88 -4.26 11.84 -4.62
CA GLN A 88 -3.19 12.45 -3.85
C GLN A 88 -2.84 11.60 -2.63
N VAL A 89 -1.55 11.45 -2.40
CA VAL A 89 -0.93 10.71 -1.32
C VAL A 89 -0.03 11.68 -0.57
N ASP A 90 -0.41 11.93 0.68
CA ASP A 90 0.40 12.59 1.68
C ASP A 90 0.71 11.61 2.83
N GLU A 91 1.40 12.08 3.85
CA GLU A 91 1.80 11.25 4.98
C GLU A 91 0.65 10.81 5.86
N THR A 92 -0.35 11.67 6.03
CA THR A 92 -1.58 11.32 6.75
C THR A 92 -2.27 10.15 6.04
N SER A 93 -2.29 10.15 4.71
CA SER A 93 -2.82 9.07 3.90
C SER A 93 -2.02 7.76 4.02
N LEU A 94 -0.75 7.83 4.44
CA LEU A 94 0.11 6.67 4.73
C LEU A 94 0.08 6.26 6.21
N GLY A 95 -0.65 6.98 7.06
CA GLY A 95 -0.70 6.77 8.50
C GLY A 95 0.62 7.08 9.20
N LEU A 96 1.27 8.18 8.80
CA LEU A 96 2.49 8.73 9.40
C LEU A 96 2.21 10.03 10.16
#